data_AF-A0A1Z1WJE1-F1
#
_entry.id   AF-A0A1Z1WJE1-F1
#
_cell.length_a   1.000
_cell.length_b   1.000
_cell.length_c   1.000
_cell.angle_alpha   90.00
_cell.angle_beta   90.00
_cell.angle_gamma   90.00
#
_symmetry.space_group_name_H-M   'P 1'
#
loop_
_entity.id
_entity.type
_entity.pdbx_description
1 polymer ?
#
loop_
_entity_poly.entity_id
_entity_poly.type
_entity_poly.pdbx_seq_one_letter_code
_entity_poly.pdbx_strand_id
1 'polypeptide(L)'
;MRLLQQIRTLQDFGFELEETRPFVECLRSGRPAGDSCPASVAVYRRKLGELDALIGELSAVRERVGARLARAEEAMAGLAADAGAAPGGPEPRCELSDVRGVPR
;
A
#
# COMPACT_ATOMS: atom_id res chain seq x y z
N MET A 1 18.17 8.50 27.15
CA MET A 1 17.62 9.37 26.08
C MET A 1 16.19 8.96 25.73
N ARG A 2 15.20 9.25 26.59
CA ARG A 2 13.81 8.75 26.41
C ARG A 2 12.99 9.55 25.38
N LEU A 3 13.23 10.86 25.31
CA LEU A 3 12.49 11.78 24.44
C LEU A 3 12.73 11.51 22.94
N LEU A 4 14.00 11.33 22.55
CA LEU A 4 14.37 11.05 21.15
C LEU A 4 13.86 9.69 20.67
N GLN A 5 13.81 8.69 21.56
CA GLN A 5 13.22 7.38 21.25
C GLN A 5 11.72 7.52 20.96
N GLN A 6 10.99 8.29 21.78
CA GLN A 6 9.57 8.56 21.55
C GLN A 6 9.29 9.33 20.26
N ILE A 7 10.10 10.34 19.91
CA ILE A 7 9.93 11.08 18.65
C ILE A 7 10.16 10.16 17.44
N ARG A 8 11.18 9.29 17.47
CA ARG A 8 11.42 8.33 16.38
C ARG A 8 10.26 7.36 16.20
N THR A 9 9.71 6.82 17.29
CA THR A 9 8.52 5.96 17.21
C THR A 9 7.32 6.67 16.58
N LEU A 10 7.13 7.97 16.84
CA LEU A 10 6.08 8.74 16.16
C LEU A 10 6.40 8.90 14.67
N GLN A 11 7.65 9.18 14.30
CA GLN A 11 8.04 9.23 12.89
C GLN A 11 7.84 7.89 12.17
N ASP A 12 8.07 6.76 12.84
CA ASP A 12 7.80 5.42 12.30
C ASP A 12 6.29 5.19 12.04
N PHE A 13 5.40 5.89 12.75
CA PHE A 13 3.95 5.90 12.47
C PHE A 13 3.57 6.87 11.36
N GLY A 14 4.55 7.52 10.73
CA GLY A 14 4.36 8.47 9.64
C GLY A 14 4.08 9.89 10.11
N PHE A 15 4.27 10.24 11.38
CA PHE A 15 4.18 11.63 11.84
C PHE A 15 5.37 12.45 11.35
N GLU A 16 5.11 13.63 10.81
CA GLU A 16 6.16 14.61 10.53
C GLU A 16 6.70 15.19 11.83
N LEU A 17 7.93 15.74 11.78
CA LEU A 17 8.58 16.25 12.98
C LEU A 17 7.76 17.37 13.64
N GLU A 18 7.15 18.24 12.83
CA GLU A 18 6.28 19.33 13.26
C GLU A 18 5.03 18.81 13.98
N GLU A 19 4.49 17.67 13.55
CA GLU A 19 3.33 17.03 14.17
C GLU A 19 3.66 16.46 15.56
N THR A 20 4.94 16.21 15.85
CA THR A 20 5.38 15.70 17.17
C THR A 20 5.47 16.79 18.25
N ARG A 21 5.34 18.07 17.89
CA ARG A 21 5.50 19.19 18.82
C ARG A 21 4.59 19.11 20.06
N PRO A 22 3.28 18.80 19.96
CA PRO A 22 2.41 18.68 21.14
C PRO A 22 2.86 17.60 22.14
N PHE A 23 3.55 16.55 21.67
CA PHE A 23 4.07 15.50 22.54
C PHE A 23 5.25 15.99 23.39
N VAL A 24 6.14 16.76 22.77
CA VAL A 24 7.28 17.39 23.45
C VAL A 24 6.80 18.45 24.44
N GLU A 25 5.81 19.25 24.07
CA GLU A 25 5.18 20.23 24.97
C GLU A 25 4.54 19.55 26.19
N CYS A 26 3.86 18.42 25.98
CA CYS A 26 3.30 17.63 27.07
C CYS A 26 4.38 17.14 28.04
N LEU A 27 5.50 16.62 27.55
CA LEU A 27 6.63 16.17 28.40
C LEU A 27 7.27 17.35 29.15
N ARG A 28 7.43 18.50 28.49
CA ARG A 28 7.96 19.72 29.12
C ARG A 28 7.07 20.24 30.24
N SER A 29 5.78 19.92 30.23
CA SER A 29 4.86 20.23 31.33
C SER A 29 4.99 19.31 32.57
N GLY A 30 5.95 18.38 32.56
CA GLY A 30 6.21 17.47 33.68
C GLY A 30 5.36 16.20 33.68
N ARG A 31 4.63 15.93 32.59
CA ARG A 31 3.82 14.72 32.45
C ARG A 31 4.70 13.48 32.28
N PRO A 32 4.26 12.30 32.77
CA PRO A 32 5.05 11.07 32.68
C PRO A 32 5.20 10.53 31.25
N ALA A 33 4.31 10.92 30.33
CA ALA A 33 4.36 10.57 28.91
C ALA A 33 3.89 11.73 28.02
N GLY A 34 4.36 11.76 26.77
CA GLY A 34 4.08 12.85 25.82
C GLY A 34 2.67 12.85 25.25
N ASP A 35 1.94 11.76 25.41
CA ASP A 35 0.54 11.61 25.02
C ASP A 35 -0.43 11.74 26.19
N SER A 36 0.04 12.17 27.37
CA SER A 36 -0.80 12.38 28.56
C SER A 36 -1.57 13.71 28.53
N CYS A 37 -1.58 14.41 27.40
CA CYS A 37 -2.23 15.72 27.23
C CYS A 37 -3.29 15.67 26.11
N PRO A 38 -4.39 16.44 26.21
CA PRO A 38 -5.42 16.45 25.18
C PRO A 38 -4.90 16.83 23.79
N ALA A 39 -3.94 17.76 23.73
CA ALA A 39 -3.35 18.23 22.47
C ALA A 39 -2.59 17.12 21.74
N SER A 40 -1.79 16.31 22.43
CA SER A 40 -1.08 15.18 21.82
C SER A 40 -2.02 14.05 21.39
N VAL A 41 -3.09 13.79 22.15
CA VAL A 41 -4.13 12.82 21.75
C VAL A 41 -4.86 13.27 20.48
N ALA A 42 -5.09 14.58 20.29
CA ALA A 42 -5.72 15.10 19.09
C ALA A 42 -4.88 14.82 17.82
N VAL A 43 -3.54 14.81 17.93
CA VAL A 43 -2.66 14.49 16.80
C VAL A 43 -2.86 13.03 16.35
N TYR A 44 -2.95 12.07 17.29
CA TYR A 44 -3.25 10.68 16.94
C TYR A 44 -4.59 10.53 16.22
N ARG A 45 -5.64 11.21 16.69
CA ARG A 45 -6.97 11.14 16.04
C ARG A 45 -6.94 11.67 14.61
N ARG A 46 -6.24 12.77 14.36
CA ARG A 46 -6.04 13.29 13.01
C ARG A 46 -5.31 12.28 12.13
N LYS A 47 -4.21 11.70 12.63
CA LYS A 47 -3.43 10.72 11.87
C LYS A 47 -4.22 9.47 11.53
N LEU A 48 -5.04 8.99 12.46
CA LEU A 48 -5.97 7.88 12.19
C LEU A 48 -6.92 8.22 11.03
N GLY A 49 -7.50 9.43 11.02
CA GLY A 49 -8.35 9.86 9.90
C GLY A 49 -7.62 9.90 8.55
N GLU A 50 -6.35 10.31 8.53
CA GLU A 50 -5.52 10.28 7.31
C GLU A 50 -5.23 8.85 6.84
N LEU A 51 -4.87 7.97 7.77
CA LEU A 51 -4.62 6.56 7.49
C LEU A 51 -5.89 5.86 6.99
N ASP A 52 -7.04 6.11 7.63
CA ASP A 52 -8.33 5.54 7.23
C ASP A 52 -8.72 5.98 5.81
N ALA A 53 -8.48 7.25 5.45
CA ALA A 53 -8.70 7.74 4.09
C ALA A 53 -7.80 7.01 3.08
N LEU A 54 -6.50 6.90 3.37
CA LEU A 54 -5.54 6.20 2.50
C LEU A 54 -5.87 4.71 2.37
N ILE A 55 -6.26 4.05 3.47
CA ILE A 55 -6.70 2.65 3.45
C ILE A 55 -7.94 2.50 2.57
N GLY A 56 -8.89 3.44 2.64
CA GLY A 56 -10.06 3.46 1.77
C GLY A 56 -9.68 3.51 0.29
N GLU A 57 -8.76 4.42 -0.08
CA GLU A 57 -8.26 4.55 -1.45
C GLU A 57 -7.54 3.28 -1.93
N LEU A 58 -6.62 2.75 -1.12
CA LEU A 58 -5.86 1.54 -1.44
C LEU A 58 -6.78 0.31 -1.53
N SER A 59 -7.80 0.21 -0.68
CA SER A 59 -8.80 -0.84 -0.76
C SER A 59 -9.57 -0.74 -2.08
N ALA A 60 -9.99 0.45 -2.49
CA ALA A 60 -10.66 0.64 -3.78
C ALA A 60 -9.76 0.31 -4.97
N VAL A 61 -8.45 0.58 -4.90
CA VAL A 61 -7.48 0.12 -5.91
C VAL A 61 -7.37 -1.40 -5.91
N ARG A 62 -7.23 -2.03 -4.73
CA ARG A 62 -7.12 -3.48 -4.57
C ARG A 62 -8.31 -4.20 -5.19
N GLU A 63 -9.53 -3.76 -4.92
CA GLU A 63 -10.73 -4.38 -5.48
C GLU A 63 -10.79 -4.23 -7.00
N ARG A 64 -10.41 -3.06 -7.55
CA ARG A 64 -10.34 -2.86 -9.01
C ARG A 64 -9.31 -3.78 -9.67
N VAL A 65 -8.13 -3.92 -9.08
CA VAL A 65 -7.08 -4.80 -9.58
C VAL A 65 -7.52 -6.26 -9.49
N GLY A 66 -8.11 -6.67 -8.36
CA GLY A 66 -8.64 -8.02 -8.16
C GLY A 66 -9.70 -8.39 -9.20
N ALA A 67 -10.64 -7.50 -9.48
CA ALA A 67 -11.67 -7.72 -10.50
C ALA A 67 -11.10 -7.75 -11.94
N ARG A 68 -10.01 -7.02 -12.21
CA ARG A 68 -9.31 -7.11 -13.50
C ARG A 68 -8.55 -8.43 -13.63
N LEU A 69 -7.92 -8.89 -12.54
CA LEU A 69 -7.19 -10.14 -12.51
C LEU A 69 -8.12 -11.33 -12.77
N ALA A 70 -9.23 -11.43 -12.04
CA ALA A 70 -10.20 -12.52 -12.22
C ALA A 70 -10.69 -12.64 -13.68
N ARG A 71 -11.07 -11.51 -14.30
CA ARG A 71 -11.48 -11.50 -15.71
C ARG A 71 -10.36 -11.90 -16.67
N ALA A 72 -9.12 -11.52 -16.38
CA ALA A 72 -7.99 -11.93 -17.19
C ALA A 72 -7.74 -13.43 -17.08
N GLU A 73 -7.83 -14.00 -15.88
CA GLU A 73 -7.69 -15.44 -15.64
C GLU A 73 -8.81 -16.24 -16.34
N GLU A 74 -10.07 -15.78 -16.28
CA GLU A 74 -11.19 -16.38 -17.02
C GLU A 74 -10.96 -16.35 -18.53
N ALA A 75 -10.51 -15.21 -19.07
CA ALA A 75 -10.21 -15.09 -20.50
C ALA A 75 -9.06 -16.02 -20.92
N MET A 76 -8.00 -16.13 -20.11
CA MET A 76 -6.91 -17.07 -20.37
C MET A 76 -7.40 -18.52 -20.35
N ALA A 77 -8.26 -18.89 -19.40
CA ALA A 77 -8.82 -20.23 -19.32
C ALA A 77 -9.70 -20.56 -20.54
N GLY A 78 -10.52 -19.61 -21.01
CA GLY A 78 -11.33 -19.76 -22.22
C GLY A 78 -10.49 -20.02 -23.47
N LEU A 79 -9.44 -19.21 -23.69
CA LEU A 79 -8.52 -19.39 -24.81
C LEU A 79 -7.81 -20.76 -24.79
N ALA A 80 -7.45 -21.27 -23.61
CA ALA A 80 -6.84 -22.60 -23.46
C ALA A 80 -7.83 -23.72 -23.79
N ALA A 81 -9.10 -23.58 -23.40
CA ALA A 81 -10.15 -24.55 -23.73
C ALA A 81 -10.44 -24.57 -25.24
N ASP A 82 -10.51 -23.40 -25.88
CA ASP A 82 -10.72 -23.26 -27.33
C ASP A 82 -9.56 -23.88 -28.14
N ALA A 83 -8.31 -23.70 -27.68
CA ALA A 83 -7.14 -24.31 -28.30
C ALA A 83 -7.11 -25.85 -28.16
N GLY A 84 -7.58 -26.40 -27.04
CA GLY A 84 -7.67 -27.84 -26.81
C GLY A 84 -8.79 -28.54 -27.60
N ALA A 85 -9.79 -27.79 -28.06
CA ALA A 85 -10.93 -28.31 -28.82
C ALA A 85 -10.70 -28.37 -30.35
N ALA A 86 -9.69 -27.66 -30.87
CA ALA A 86 -9.36 -27.65 -32.30
C ALA A 86 -8.32 -28.73 -32.65
N PRO A 87 -8.66 -29.80 -33.39
CA PRO A 87 -7.65 -30.74 -33.87
C PRO A 87 -6.83 -30.07 -34.98
N GLY A 88 -5.59 -29.64 -34.65
CA GLY A 88 -4.57 -29.22 -35.63
C GLY A 88 -4.48 -27.72 -35.95
N GLY A 89 -5.05 -26.83 -35.13
CA GLY A 89 -4.86 -25.38 -35.30
C GLY A 89 -3.43 -24.93 -34.92
N PRO A 90 -2.81 -23.97 -35.64
CA PRO A 90 -1.48 -23.48 -35.28
C PRO A 90 -1.51 -22.86 -33.87
N GLU A 91 -0.53 -23.22 -33.03
CA GLU A 91 -0.43 -22.67 -31.68
C GLU A 91 -0.39 -21.13 -31.71
N PRO A 92 -1.16 -20.45 -30.83
CA PRO A 92 -1.12 -19.00 -30.76
C PRO A 92 0.27 -18.56 -30.30
N ARG A 93 1.01 -17.87 -31.18
CA ARG A 93 2.34 -17.36 -30.87
C ARG A 93 2.23 -16.02 -30.14
N CYS A 94 2.84 -15.93 -28.96
CA CYS A 94 3.10 -14.64 -28.32
C CYS A 94 4.13 -13.87 -29.16
N GLU A 95 3.74 -12.70 -29.66
CA GLU A 95 4.54 -11.83 -30.55
C GLU A 95 5.88 -11.34 -29.95
N LEU A 96 6.16 -11.65 -28.68
CA LEU A 96 7.41 -11.33 -27.99
C LEU A 96 8.42 -12.50 -27.93
N SER A 97 8.07 -13.67 -28.48
CA SER A 97 8.94 -14.86 -28.45
C SER A 97 9.97 -14.87 -29.59
N ASP A 98 9.79 -14.04 -30.62
CA ASP A 98 10.65 -14.00 -31.83
C ASP A 98 11.88 -13.06 -31.71
N VAL A 99 12.16 -12.47 -30.55
CA VAL A 99 13.40 -11.68 -30.34
C VAL A 99 14.60 -12.56 -29.95
N ARG A 100 14.74 -13.73 -30.57
CA ARG A 100 16.00 -14.50 -30.59
C ARG A 100 16.54 -14.55 -32.01
N GLY A 101 17.06 -13.41 -32.48
CA GLY A 101 17.59 -13.34 -33.84
C GLY A 101 18.32 -12.07 -34.25
N VAL A 102 18.81 -11.22 -33.34
CA VAL A 102 19.71 -10.12 -33.73
C VAL A 102 21.15 -10.56 -33.43
N PRO A 103 21.94 -10.97 -34.45
CA PRO A 103 23.38 -11.11 -34.27
C PRO A 103 24.01 -9.70 -34.24
N ARG A 104 24.87 -9.51 -33.23
CA ARG A 104 25.82 -8.41 -32.95
C ARG A 104 25.55 -7.02 -33.52
#